data_AF-A0A5E4QCT5-F1
#
_entry.id   AF-A0A5E4QCT5-F1
#
_cell.length_a   1.000
_cell.length_b   1.000
_cell.length_c   1.000
_cell.angle_alpha   90.00
_cell.angle_beta   90.00
_cell.angle_gamma   90.00
#
_symmetry.space_group_name_H-M   'P 1'
#
loop_
_entity.id
_entity.type
_entity.pdbx_description
1 polymer ?
#
loop_
_entity_poly.entity_id
_entity_poly.type
_entity_poly.pdbx_seq_one_letter_code
_entity_poly.pdbx_strand_id
1 'polypeptide(L)'
;MRSVTDIPLPNDVYMYPVFIDGRLVGYLPEDTAHKSMAYVRTLKVMSEDVPITTEIVLVPKIQVPAQYAGVFLFTTEARMMRPVINLATGQLELIGTMEQLYLDIAISQNEIIKGKTTHLELSNNMYQCQMGKQTMGTPIHTWGTNAETKLYRLQTGATPLATTWKTL
;
A
#
# COMPACT_ATOMS: atom_id res chain seq x y z
N MET A 1 53.79 5.11 -10.49
CA MET A 1 52.36 5.19 -10.87
C MET A 1 51.63 4.25 -9.92
N ARG A 2 51.01 4.78 -8.84
CA ARG A 2 50.34 3.94 -7.82
C ARG A 2 49.04 3.40 -8.44
N SER A 3 48.87 2.08 -8.43
CA SER A 3 47.66 1.41 -8.87
C SER A 3 46.48 1.90 -8.03
N VAL A 4 45.34 2.17 -8.68
CA VAL A 4 44.09 2.63 -8.04
C VAL A 4 43.48 1.55 -7.13
N THR A 5 44.12 0.39 -7.01
CA THR A 5 43.68 -0.78 -6.22
C THR A 5 44.01 -0.71 -4.73
N ASP A 6 44.85 0.22 -4.27
CA ASP A 6 45.40 0.21 -2.90
C ASP A 6 44.83 1.31 -1.99
N ILE A 7 43.70 1.92 -2.36
CA ILE A 7 42.94 2.79 -1.46
C ILE A 7 41.83 1.92 -0.86
N PRO A 8 41.88 1.55 0.44
CA PRO A 8 40.77 0.87 1.07
C PRO A 8 39.57 1.82 0.99
N LEU A 9 38.53 1.44 0.23
CA LEU A 9 37.27 2.18 0.26
C LEU A 9 36.77 2.13 1.72
N PRO A 10 36.34 3.27 2.29
CA PRO A 10 35.82 3.30 3.65
C PRO A 10 34.47 2.57 3.63
N ASN A 11 34.51 1.26 3.89
CA ASN A 11 33.42 0.28 3.82
C ASN A 11 32.82 0.08 2.41
N ASP A 12 32.77 -1.16 1.93
CA ASP A 12 31.99 -1.56 0.74
C ASP A 12 30.48 -1.52 1.06
N VAL A 13 29.95 -0.32 1.29
CA VAL A 13 28.52 -0.12 1.54
C VAL A 13 27.78 -0.23 0.23
N TYR A 14 26.82 -1.16 0.15
CA TYR A 14 25.99 -1.29 -1.03
C TYR A 14 25.14 -0.03 -1.24
N MET A 15 25.07 0.41 -2.49
CA MET A 15 24.34 1.61 -2.90
C MET A 15 23.12 1.20 -3.72
N TYR A 16 21.93 1.46 -3.19
CA TYR A 16 20.68 1.22 -3.90
C TYR A 16 20.51 2.27 -5.01
N PRO A 17 20.33 1.86 -6.28
CA PRO A 17 19.94 2.80 -7.32
C PRO A 17 18.52 3.33 -7.05
N VAL A 18 18.34 4.63 -7.21
CA VAL A 18 17.07 5.33 -6.98
C VAL A 18 16.48 5.72 -8.32
N PHE A 19 15.30 5.17 -8.62
CA PHE A 19 14.53 5.48 -9.81
C PHE A 19 13.31 6.32 -9.45
N ILE A 20 13.03 7.32 -10.26
CA ILE A 20 11.76 8.07 -10.25
C ILE A 20 11.13 7.89 -11.62
N ASP A 21 9.95 7.27 -11.67
CA ASP A 21 9.20 6.99 -12.90
C ASP A 21 10.04 6.30 -14.00
N GLY A 22 10.90 5.36 -13.58
CA GLY A 22 11.80 4.61 -14.46
C GLY A 22 13.09 5.32 -14.86
N ARG A 23 13.30 6.59 -14.45
CA ARG A 23 14.54 7.32 -14.66
C ARG A 23 15.47 7.17 -13.45
N LEU A 24 16.72 6.77 -13.68
CA LEU A 24 17.75 6.76 -12.64
C LEU A 24 18.09 8.20 -12.23
N VAL A 25 17.91 8.52 -10.94
CA VAL A 25 18.18 9.85 -10.38
C VAL A 25 19.45 9.87 -9.54
N GLY A 26 19.76 8.78 -8.85
CA GLY A 26 20.94 8.72 -8.00
C GLY A 26 21.08 7.39 -7.27
N TYR A 27 21.84 7.43 -6.17
CA TYR A 27 22.16 6.27 -5.36
C TYR A 27 21.98 6.59 -3.87
N LEU A 28 21.55 5.59 -3.10
CA LEU A 28 21.30 5.71 -1.68
C LEU A 28 22.04 4.61 -0.89
N PRO A 29 22.82 4.96 0.14
CA PRO A 29 23.48 3.96 0.99
C PRO A 29 22.47 3.07 1.70
N GLU A 30 22.76 1.76 1.77
CA GLU A 30 21.93 0.76 2.43
C GLU A 30 21.52 1.13 3.86
N ASP A 31 22.47 1.62 4.68
CA ASP A 31 22.24 2.01 6.07
C ASP A 31 21.20 3.13 6.24
N THR A 32 21.07 3.98 5.23
CA THR A 32 20.17 5.14 5.23
C THR A 32 18.87 4.89 4.47
N ALA A 33 18.77 3.78 3.71
CA ALA A 33 17.67 3.54 2.80
C ALA A 33 16.32 3.48 3.51
N HIS A 34 16.19 2.65 4.54
CA HIS A 34 14.95 2.53 5.31
C HIS A 34 14.53 3.85 5.98
N LYS A 35 15.49 4.59 6.56
CA LYS A 35 15.21 5.87 7.22
C LYS A 35 14.75 6.93 6.22
N SER A 36 15.39 6.99 5.06
CA SER A 36 15.04 7.93 4.00
C SER A 36 13.65 7.62 3.44
N MET A 37 13.32 6.35 3.22
CA MET A 37 11.98 5.95 2.76
C MET A 37 10.91 6.22 3.80
N ALA A 38 11.18 6.02 5.09
CA ALA A 38 10.27 6.42 6.16
C ALA A 38 10.05 7.94 6.17
N TYR A 39 11.10 8.73 5.97
CA TYR A 39 11.00 10.19 5.89
C TYR A 39 10.15 10.65 4.68
N VAL A 40 10.37 10.08 3.49
CA VAL A 40 9.54 10.38 2.30
C VAL A 40 8.07 9.99 2.54
N ARG A 41 7.81 8.86 3.22
CA ARG A 41 6.44 8.50 3.64
C ARG A 41 5.83 9.52 4.59
N THR A 42 6.61 10.05 5.55
CA THR A 42 6.09 11.10 6.45
C THR A 42 5.72 12.37 5.68
N LEU A 43 6.56 12.81 4.72
CA LEU A 43 6.26 13.95 3.85
C LEU A 43 4.99 13.73 3.02
N LYS A 44 4.87 12.56 2.39
CA LYS A 44 3.70 12.12 1.63
C LYS A 44 2.41 12.18 2.45
N VAL A 45 2.44 11.63 3.67
CA VAL A 45 1.27 11.58 4.56
C VAL A 45 0.90 12.98 5.05
N MET A 46 1.89 13.83 5.31
CA MET A 46 1.69 15.25 5.62
C MET A 46 1.26 16.08 4.40
N SER A 47 1.20 15.47 3.21
CA SER A 47 0.94 16.14 1.92
C SER A 47 1.89 17.32 1.66
N GLU A 48 3.13 17.17 2.10
CA GLU A 48 4.22 18.13 1.92
C GLU A 48 5.14 17.63 0.79
N ASP A 49 5.38 18.46 -0.23
CA ASP A 49 6.26 18.27 -1.41
C ASP A 49 6.14 16.95 -2.23
N VAL A 50 5.42 15.95 -1.72
CA VAL A 50 5.26 14.60 -2.27
C VAL A 50 3.76 14.33 -2.39
N PRO A 51 3.24 14.06 -3.60
CA PRO A 51 1.85 13.71 -3.79
C PRO A 51 1.44 12.49 -2.94
N ILE A 52 0.25 12.52 -2.34
CA ILE A 52 -0.27 11.43 -1.50
C ILE A 52 -0.38 10.08 -2.24
N THR A 53 -0.46 10.11 -3.57
CA THR A 53 -0.53 8.94 -4.46
C THR A 53 0.85 8.41 -4.88
N THR A 54 1.94 8.99 -4.37
CA THR A 54 3.29 8.52 -4.67
C THR A 54 3.49 7.12 -4.07
N GLU A 55 3.92 6.19 -4.92
CA GLU A 55 4.23 4.82 -4.50
C GLU A 55 5.72 4.75 -4.20
N ILE A 56 6.06 4.23 -3.02
CA ILE A 56 7.42 4.27 -2.48
C ILE A 56 7.88 2.83 -2.24
N VAL A 57 8.69 2.29 -3.16
CA VAL A 57 9.13 0.89 -3.11
C VAL A 57 10.62 0.84 -2.77
N LEU A 58 10.94 0.12 -1.69
CA LEU A 58 12.31 -0.28 -1.39
C LEU A 58 12.40 -1.80 -1.59
N VAL A 59 13.04 -2.22 -2.67
CA VAL A 59 13.36 -3.62 -2.93
C VAL A 59 14.68 -3.93 -2.21
N PRO A 60 14.67 -4.70 -1.11
CA PRO A 60 15.89 -5.00 -0.37
C PRO A 60 16.81 -5.91 -1.19
N LYS A 61 18.10 -5.77 -0.97
CA LYS A 61 19.10 -6.68 -1.52
C LYS A 61 19.00 -8.03 -0.82
N ILE A 62 18.76 -9.07 -1.59
CA ILE A 62 18.75 -10.44 -1.10
C ILE A 62 19.81 -11.28 -1.83
N GLN A 63 20.33 -12.30 -1.13
CA GLN A 63 21.43 -13.14 -1.64
C GLN A 63 20.97 -14.21 -2.64
N VAL A 64 19.66 -14.33 -2.87
CA VAL A 64 19.05 -15.29 -3.80
C VAL A 64 18.52 -14.56 -5.04
N PRO A 65 18.42 -15.24 -6.21
CA PRO A 65 17.85 -14.63 -7.42
C PRO A 65 16.42 -14.15 -7.18
N ALA A 66 16.21 -12.83 -7.25
CA ALA A 66 14.91 -12.20 -7.05
C ALA A 66 14.84 -10.87 -7.80
N GLN A 67 13.84 -10.05 -7.47
CA GLN A 67 13.67 -8.71 -8.03
C GLN A 67 14.92 -7.86 -7.80
N TYR A 68 15.24 -7.03 -8.80
CA TYR A 68 16.40 -6.15 -8.76
C TYR A 68 16.30 -5.16 -7.59
N ALA A 69 17.32 -5.16 -6.75
CA ALA A 69 17.42 -4.31 -5.56
C ALA A 69 17.54 -2.83 -5.94
N GLY A 70 16.72 -1.99 -5.32
CA GLY A 70 16.64 -0.57 -5.64
C GLY A 70 15.53 0.14 -4.91
N VAL A 71 15.55 1.47 -5.00
CA VAL A 71 14.44 2.34 -4.60
C VAL A 71 13.71 2.76 -5.86
N PHE A 72 12.40 2.56 -5.89
CA PHE A 72 11.54 2.94 -7.00
C PHE A 72 10.42 3.83 -6.48
N LEU A 73 10.39 5.06 -6.98
CA LEU A 73 9.34 6.03 -6.72
C LEU A 73 8.50 6.16 -7.99
N PHE A 74 7.20 5.97 -7.86
CA PHE A 74 6.26 6.19 -8.95
C PHE A 74 5.33 7.34 -8.58
N THR A 75 5.25 8.33 -9.47
CA THR A 75 4.36 9.50 -9.36
C THR A 75 3.33 9.54 -10.48
N THR A 76 3.43 8.69 -11.50
CA THR A 76 2.51 8.65 -12.65
C THR A 76 1.05 8.35 -12.27
N GLU A 77 0.11 8.71 -13.13
CA GLU A 77 -1.31 8.41 -12.96
C GLU A 77 -1.65 6.92 -13.22
N ALA A 78 -2.94 6.57 -13.04
CA ALA A 78 -3.54 5.27 -13.38
C ALA A 78 -2.97 4.05 -12.63
N ARG A 79 -2.44 4.26 -11.40
CA ARG A 79 -2.01 3.20 -10.50
C ARG A 79 -3.11 2.85 -9.50
N MET A 80 -3.20 1.56 -9.14
CA MET A 80 -4.11 1.12 -8.08
C MET A 80 -3.55 1.53 -6.73
N MET A 81 -4.36 2.27 -5.96
CA MET A 81 -4.00 2.73 -4.63
C MET A 81 -4.95 2.13 -3.59
N ARG A 82 -4.40 1.72 -2.45
CA ARG A 82 -5.16 1.16 -1.33
C ARG A 82 -4.90 1.97 -0.06
N PRO A 83 -5.93 2.42 0.66
CA PRO A 83 -5.74 3.14 1.91
C PRO A 83 -5.43 2.16 3.06
N VAL A 84 -4.42 2.49 3.86
CA VAL A 84 -4.01 1.78 5.08
C VAL A 84 -3.66 2.80 6.17
N ILE A 85 -3.56 2.38 7.42
CA ILE A 85 -3.09 3.24 8.52
C ILE A 85 -1.58 3.03 8.68
N ASN A 86 -0.80 4.10 8.58
CA ASN A 86 0.62 4.08 8.92
C ASN A 86 0.77 4.13 10.45
N LEU A 87 1.41 3.12 11.05
CA LEU A 87 1.53 3.02 12.50
C LEU A 87 2.51 4.04 13.10
N ALA A 88 3.46 4.55 12.31
CA ALA A 88 4.44 5.53 12.77
C ALA A 88 3.83 6.94 12.87
N THR A 89 3.00 7.33 11.91
CA THR A 89 2.31 8.65 11.91
C THR A 89 0.91 8.60 12.53
N GLY A 90 0.30 7.41 12.61
CA GLY A 90 -1.09 7.23 13.03
C GLY A 90 -2.12 7.75 12.00
N GLN A 91 -1.68 8.07 10.78
CA GLN A 91 -2.49 8.67 9.74
C GLN A 91 -2.74 7.70 8.58
N LEU A 92 -3.74 8.03 7.75
CA LEU A 92 -4.07 7.27 6.55
C LEU A 92 -3.00 7.49 5.48
N GLU A 93 -2.48 6.40 4.94
CA GLU A 93 -1.52 6.39 3.85
C GLU A 93 -2.09 5.58 2.67
N LEU A 94 -1.96 6.10 1.45
CA LEU A 94 -2.29 5.37 0.23
C LEU A 94 -1.07 4.60 -0.25
N ILE A 95 -1.14 3.26 -0.27
CA ILE A 95 -0.06 2.41 -0.78
C ILE A 95 -0.39 1.85 -2.16
N GLY A 96 0.64 1.68 -2.99
CA GLY A 96 0.53 1.03 -4.30
C GLY A 96 0.73 -0.49 -4.21
N THR A 97 0.48 -1.18 -5.32
CA THR A 97 0.56 -2.66 -5.39
C THR A 97 1.97 -3.22 -5.29
N MET A 98 2.98 -2.50 -5.82
CA MET A 98 4.37 -2.95 -5.75
C MET A 98 4.95 -2.71 -4.36
N GLU A 99 4.61 -1.57 -3.76
CA GLU A 99 4.99 -1.25 -2.38
C GLU A 99 4.45 -2.30 -1.39
N GLN A 100 3.21 -2.75 -1.59
CA GLN A 100 2.55 -3.73 -0.71
C GLN A 100 3.32 -5.05 -0.58
N LEU A 101 4.13 -5.46 -1.57
CA LEU A 101 4.91 -6.71 -1.52
C LEU A 101 6.01 -6.68 -0.43
N TYR A 102 6.48 -5.50 -0.05
CA TYR A 102 7.59 -5.32 0.89
C TYR A 102 7.15 -4.73 2.23
N LEU A 103 5.85 -4.51 2.43
CA LEU A 103 5.30 -3.97 3.68
C LEU A 103 4.68 -5.07 4.54
N ASP A 104 5.01 -5.04 5.83
CA ASP A 104 4.31 -5.81 6.86
C ASP A 104 3.07 -5.04 7.35
N ILE A 105 1.88 -5.48 6.94
CA ILE A 105 0.58 -4.85 7.24
C ILE A 105 -0.24 -5.80 8.12
N ALA A 106 -0.58 -5.38 9.34
CA ALA A 106 -1.47 -6.14 10.23
C ALA A 106 -2.92 -5.96 9.81
N ILE A 107 -3.75 -7.00 9.99
CA ILE A 107 -5.19 -6.92 9.75
C ILE A 107 -5.86 -6.30 10.97
N SER A 108 -5.54 -6.82 12.17
CA SER A 108 -6.09 -6.33 13.44
C SER A 108 -5.02 -5.74 14.35
N GLN A 109 -5.42 -4.87 15.28
CA GLN A 109 -4.52 -4.28 16.27
C GLN A 109 -3.82 -5.32 17.14
N ASN A 110 -4.47 -6.48 17.37
CA ASN A 110 -3.91 -7.57 18.17
C ASN A 110 -2.76 -8.31 17.44
N GLU A 111 -2.64 -8.16 16.13
CA GLU A 111 -1.62 -8.82 15.30
C GLU A 111 -0.38 -7.93 15.10
N ILE A 112 -0.35 -6.74 15.71
CA ILE A 112 0.77 -5.81 15.58
C ILE A 112 1.99 -6.37 16.31
N ILE A 113 3.05 -6.67 15.55
CA ILE A 113 4.35 -7.09 16.07
C ILE A 113 5.26 -5.85 16.13
N LYS A 114 5.62 -5.43 17.35
CA LYS A 114 6.49 -4.28 17.59
C LYS A 114 7.83 -4.44 16.85
N GLY A 115 8.19 -3.43 16.06
CA GLY A 115 9.44 -3.39 15.31
C GLY A 115 9.41 -4.14 13.96
N LYS A 116 8.31 -4.81 13.61
CA LYS A 116 8.13 -5.47 12.31
C LYS A 116 6.96 -4.88 11.54
N THR A 117 5.77 -4.88 12.14
CA THR A 117 4.55 -4.36 11.50
C THR A 117 4.66 -2.85 11.33
N THR A 118 4.38 -2.37 10.12
CA THR A 118 4.49 -0.94 9.75
C THR A 118 3.13 -0.30 9.52
N HIS A 119 2.15 -1.06 9.03
CA HIS A 119 0.82 -0.57 8.71
C HIS A 119 -0.28 -1.44 9.32
N LEU A 120 -1.49 -0.90 9.35
CA LEU A 120 -2.70 -1.58 9.81
C LEU A 120 -3.83 -1.40 8.79
N GLU A 121 -4.60 -2.45 8.55
CA GLU A 121 -5.81 -2.41 7.73
C GLU A 121 -6.89 -1.51 8.36
N LEU A 122 -7.69 -0.85 7.52
CA LEU A 122 -8.79 0.02 7.97
C LEU A 122 -9.99 -0.78 8.49
N SER A 123 -10.23 -1.97 7.96
CA SER A 123 -11.37 -2.79 8.38
C SER A 123 -11.15 -4.28 8.11
N ASN A 124 -11.68 -5.11 9.01
CA ASN A 124 -11.57 -6.58 8.94
C ASN A 124 -12.72 -7.23 8.16
N ASN A 125 -13.39 -6.48 7.28
CA ASN A 125 -14.72 -6.84 6.76
C ASN A 125 -14.72 -7.62 5.45
N MET A 126 -13.58 -8.14 4.99
CA MET A 126 -13.48 -8.82 3.69
C MET A 126 -14.50 -9.96 3.52
N TYR A 127 -14.69 -10.80 4.53
CA TYR A 127 -15.72 -11.84 4.53
C TYR A 127 -17.14 -11.27 4.49
N GLN A 128 -17.42 -10.23 5.27
CA GLN A 128 -18.73 -9.57 5.30
C GLN A 128 -19.07 -8.91 3.95
N CYS A 129 -18.09 -8.31 3.28
CA CYS A 129 -18.26 -7.76 1.94
C CYS A 129 -18.58 -8.86 0.92
N GLN A 130 -17.95 -10.04 1.02
CA GLN A 130 -18.22 -11.16 0.13
C GLN A 130 -19.64 -11.71 0.35
N MET A 131 -20.05 -11.92 1.59
CA MET A 131 -21.39 -12.40 1.93
C MET A 131 -22.47 -11.36 1.57
N GLY A 132 -22.19 -10.07 1.79
CA GLY A 132 -23.09 -8.98 1.43
C GLY A 132 -23.38 -8.90 -0.07
N LYS A 133 -22.41 -9.21 -0.93
CA LYS A 133 -22.61 -9.26 -2.40
C LYS A 133 -23.45 -10.44 -2.87
N GLN A 134 -23.55 -11.50 -2.07
CA GLN A 134 -24.30 -12.71 -2.41
C GLN A 134 -25.70 -12.74 -1.76
N THR A 135 -26.01 -11.78 -0.89
CA THR A 135 -27.30 -11.75 -0.20
C THR A 135 -28.44 -11.33 -1.14
N MET A 136 -29.62 -11.91 -0.94
CA MET A 136 -30.82 -11.49 -1.65
C MET A 136 -31.29 -10.13 -1.11
N GLY A 137 -31.49 -9.17 -2.00
CA GLY A 137 -31.94 -7.83 -1.64
C GLY A 137 -33.10 -7.36 -2.51
N THR A 138 -33.16 -6.06 -2.77
CA THR A 138 -34.05 -5.49 -3.79
C THR A 138 -33.16 -4.99 -4.94
N PRO A 139 -32.99 -5.77 -6.02
CA PRO A 139 -32.03 -5.43 -7.07
C PRO A 139 -32.52 -4.27 -7.95
N ILE A 140 -33.83 -4.20 -8.21
CA ILE A 140 -34.47 -3.14 -9.01
C ILE A 140 -35.89 -2.86 -8.51
N HIS A 141 -36.39 -1.65 -8.79
CA HIS A 141 -37.78 -1.27 -8.53
C HIS A 141 -38.70 -1.44 -9.77
N THR A 142 -38.12 -1.47 -10.98
CA THR A 142 -38.83 -1.58 -12.27
C THR A 142 -39.01 -3.03 -12.72
N TRP A 143 -39.67 -3.85 -11.87
CA TRP A 143 -39.78 -5.29 -12.11
C TRP A 143 -40.62 -5.65 -13.34
N GLY A 144 -41.68 -4.87 -13.60
CA GLY A 144 -42.63 -5.16 -14.68
C GLY A 144 -42.10 -4.89 -16.09
N THR A 145 -40.98 -4.18 -16.21
CA THR A 145 -40.39 -3.77 -17.51
C THR A 145 -38.98 -4.33 -17.73
N ASN A 146 -38.48 -5.14 -16.80
CA ASN A 146 -37.15 -5.74 -16.89
C ASN A 146 -37.25 -7.20 -17.35
N ALA A 147 -36.31 -7.64 -18.18
CA ALA A 147 -36.24 -8.99 -18.75
C ALA A 147 -34.89 -9.68 -18.46
N GLU A 148 -34.32 -9.43 -17.27
CA GLU A 148 -33.09 -10.10 -16.85
C GLU A 148 -33.31 -11.60 -16.62
N THR A 149 -32.28 -12.39 -16.94
CA THR A 149 -32.33 -13.85 -16.94
C THR A 149 -32.54 -14.44 -15.53
N LYS A 150 -32.02 -13.78 -14.49
CA LYS A 150 -32.13 -14.26 -13.10
C LYS A 150 -32.06 -13.11 -12.12
N LEU A 151 -33.13 -12.95 -11.36
CA LEU A 151 -33.26 -11.94 -10.33
C LEU A 151 -33.71 -12.56 -9.01
N TYR A 152 -33.12 -12.09 -7.91
CA TYR A 152 -33.42 -12.56 -6.58
C TYR A 152 -33.93 -11.40 -5.73
N ARG A 153 -35.17 -11.51 -5.24
CA ARG A 153 -35.82 -10.46 -4.46
C ARG A 153 -36.20 -10.93 -3.07
N LEU A 154 -35.77 -10.20 -2.06
CA LEU A 154 -36.30 -10.31 -0.71
C LEU A 154 -37.67 -9.61 -0.66
N GLN A 155 -38.73 -10.34 -0.29
CA GLN A 155 -40.10 -9.80 -0.28
C GLN A 155 -40.35 -8.85 0.90
N THR A 156 -39.84 -9.20 2.08
CA THR A 156 -40.00 -8.45 3.32
C THR A 156 -38.64 -8.02 3.85
N GLY A 157 -38.17 -6.86 3.40
CA GLY A 157 -36.98 -6.23 3.96
C GLY A 157 -37.32 -5.44 5.23
N ALA A 158 -36.47 -5.53 6.24
CA ALA A 158 -36.51 -4.67 7.40
C ALA A 158 -35.28 -3.76 7.41
N THR A 159 -35.45 -2.51 7.81
CA THR A 159 -34.30 -1.65 8.13
C THR A 159 -33.60 -2.20 9.37
N PRO A 160 -32.26 -2.40 9.33
CA PRO A 160 -31.56 -2.91 10.49
C PRO A 160 -31.69 -1.94 11.66
N LEU A 161 -31.88 -2.48 12.86
CA LEU A 161 -32.04 -1.68 14.08
C LEU A 161 -30.77 -0.87 14.41
N ALA A 162 -29.60 -1.41 14.09
CA ALA A 162 -28.32 -0.71 14.16
C ALA A 162 -27.81 -0.46 12.74
N THR A 163 -27.68 0.82 12.38
CA THR A 163 -27.12 1.26 11.09
C THR A 163 -25.77 1.92 11.32
N THR A 164 -24.89 1.83 10.33
CA THR A 164 -23.65 2.61 10.31
C THR A 164 -23.93 3.99 9.71
N TRP A 165 -23.30 5.03 10.26
CA TRP A 165 -23.32 6.35 9.63
C TRP A 165 -22.50 6.28 8.34
N LYS A 166 -23.14 6.53 7.19
CA LYS A 166 -22.40 6.80 5.96
C LYS A 166 -21.94 8.25 6.02
N THR A 167 -20.71 8.48 6.47
CA THR A 167 -19.98 9.70 6.06
C THR A 167 -19.71 9.57 4.57
N LEU A 168 -20.27 10.49 3.79
CA LEU A 168 -19.89 10.72 2.41
C LEU A 168 -18.41 11.11 2.32
#